data_AF-A0A352X6K5-F1
#
_entry.id   AF-A0A352X6K5-F1
#
_cell.length_a   1.000
_cell.length_b   1.000
_cell.length_c   1.000
_cell.angle_alpha   90.00
_cell.angle_beta   90.00
_cell.angle_gamma   90.00
#
_symmetry.space_group_name_H-M   'P 1'
#
loop_
_entity.id
_entity.type
_entity.pdbx_description
1 polymer ?
#
loop_
_entity_poly.entity_id
_entity_poly.type
_entity_poly.pdbx_seq_one_letter_code
_entity_poly.pdbx_strand_id
1 'polypeptide(L)'
;MTRQALVVGINRYPFLKEAPTSEPLELTTSVRDAEAIARLLELYGEFEVTRLPTGQDDWQFEPMGRLKREELKAAIARLFRPEESTPHTALLFFAGIGLRQEYHNGETEGFLATSDSNAPRGENWGVSLKWLRQVLQDSSVQQQIVWLDCSFSGELLNFTENHTGNPERDRCFIVASQADEYAYVNFDGRGFLTKALLQALNPKLSSKGTVTSETVEDIIPPQFEFEREGKTDYQHPLVQNSGDPIPLTGISGVPQWLTFKKHRLESLWSDTSGWFHPEGDEHSLPLVRVHDAGTVSEYFGETSKNINKANEYKKDVQEALGVIFPETWWQDKDSVKNLHESLKCLCGAVFCGQTDESYLKRPISVGAAYLIALMAHQKHFENVAPLTKEITTWAERPQSTYKLFPCQPPDFARKSAMALYDFFDKLFEDRDCQRKSQVIGTVLKKPGNRLEIQFSWNASDEADNRSHGESLASVLIQSIRSPKFSISELAENTKSSIIRLGIYMLANENGFMSPGVIYMEGNLLVITSVK
;
A
#
# COMPACT_ATOMS: atom_id res chain seq x y z
N MET A 1 -14.16 -25.22 9.60
CA MET A 1 -13.89 -24.78 10.98
C MET A 1 -13.86 -23.26 10.97
N THR A 2 -14.52 -22.61 11.92
CA THR A 2 -14.61 -21.13 11.94
C THR A 2 -13.32 -20.53 12.50
N ARG A 3 -12.82 -19.48 11.82
CA ARG A 3 -11.61 -18.75 12.19
C ARG A 3 -11.99 -17.29 12.35
N GLN A 4 -11.80 -16.72 13.53
CA GLN A 4 -12.20 -15.35 13.84
C GLN A 4 -11.00 -14.54 14.29
N ALA A 5 -10.93 -13.28 13.88
CA ALA A 5 -9.88 -12.36 14.27
C ALA A 5 -10.47 -11.04 14.76
N LEU A 6 -9.93 -10.53 15.86
CA LEU A 6 -10.12 -9.16 16.32
C LEU A 6 -8.84 -8.39 16.03
N VAL A 7 -8.93 -7.39 15.15
CA VAL A 7 -7.79 -6.58 14.74
C VAL A 7 -8.02 -5.15 15.19
N VAL A 8 -7.10 -4.64 16.01
CA VAL A 8 -7.26 -3.38 16.73
C VAL A 8 -6.13 -2.43 16.37
N GLY A 9 -6.47 -1.21 15.98
CA GLY A 9 -5.51 -0.15 15.68
C GLY A 9 -5.98 1.18 16.26
N ILE A 10 -5.28 1.74 17.25
CA ILE A 10 -5.73 2.97 17.92
C ILE A 10 -4.70 4.09 17.71
N ASN A 11 -5.13 5.15 17.02
CA ASN A 11 -4.32 6.34 16.76
C ASN A 11 -4.51 7.45 17.80
N ARG A 12 -5.68 7.54 18.45
CA ARG A 12 -6.10 8.72 19.22
C ARG A 12 -6.15 8.44 20.73
N TYR A 13 -5.36 9.18 21.51
CA TYR A 13 -5.34 9.09 22.98
C TYR A 13 -5.49 10.48 23.63
N PRO A 14 -6.69 11.09 23.54
CA PRO A 14 -6.94 12.47 23.98
C PRO A 14 -6.56 12.78 25.45
N PHE A 15 -6.50 11.77 26.32
CA PHE A 15 -6.21 11.95 27.74
C PHE A 15 -4.82 11.47 28.16
N LEU A 16 -4.05 10.86 27.26
CA LEU A 16 -2.65 10.53 27.50
C LEU A 16 -1.79 11.74 27.17
N LYS A 17 -1.21 12.35 28.19
CA LYS A 17 -0.41 13.58 28.08
C LYS A 17 0.82 13.52 28.98
N GLU A 18 1.95 13.96 28.45
CA GLU A 18 3.20 14.07 29.22
C GLU A 18 3.07 15.09 30.36
N ALA A 19 2.54 16.28 30.09
CA ALA A 19 2.22 17.35 31.05
C ALA A 19 0.72 17.75 31.00
N PRO A 20 0.13 18.40 32.03
CA PRO A 20 -1.26 18.88 31.95
C PRO A 20 -1.50 19.82 30.76
N THR A 21 -0.45 20.53 30.38
CA THR A 21 -0.42 21.52 29.29
C THR A 21 0.08 20.93 27.97
N SER A 22 0.52 19.66 27.94
CA SER A 22 0.97 19.03 26.70
C SER A 22 -0.22 18.68 25.80
N GLU A 23 0.04 18.65 24.50
CA GLU A 23 -0.88 18.05 23.53
C GLU A 23 -1.07 16.56 23.84
N PRO A 24 -2.25 16.01 23.50
CA PRO A 24 -2.49 14.57 23.60
C PRO A 24 -1.51 13.76 22.74
N LEU A 25 -1.16 12.57 23.22
CA LEU A 25 -0.35 11.64 22.47
C LEU A 25 -1.20 11.04 21.33
N GLU A 26 -0.68 11.10 20.11
CA GLU A 26 -1.36 10.61 18.91
C GLU A 26 -0.37 9.82 18.05
N LEU A 27 -0.82 8.64 17.62
CA LEU A 27 -0.12 7.81 16.65
C LEU A 27 -0.72 8.05 15.27
N THR A 28 0.09 7.93 14.22
CA THR A 28 -0.36 8.10 12.83
C THR A 28 -0.40 6.78 12.07
N THR A 29 0.01 5.68 12.71
CA THR A 29 0.45 4.46 12.02
C THR A 29 -0.33 3.21 12.42
N SER A 30 -0.83 3.14 13.67
CA SER A 30 -1.47 1.94 14.22
C SER A 30 -2.69 1.48 13.43
N VAL A 31 -3.54 2.40 12.95
CA VAL A 31 -4.69 2.05 12.09
C VAL A 31 -4.22 1.45 10.75
N ARG A 32 -3.17 2.01 10.14
CA ARG A 32 -2.60 1.51 8.88
C ARG A 32 -1.97 0.13 9.05
N ASP A 33 -1.42 -0.14 10.22
CA ASP A 33 -0.79 -1.41 10.57
C ASP A 33 -1.84 -2.49 10.81
N ALA A 34 -2.86 -2.16 11.59
CA ALA A 34 -4.04 -2.99 11.80
C ALA A 34 -4.75 -3.32 10.48
N GLU A 35 -4.95 -2.35 9.59
CA GLU A 35 -5.60 -2.59 8.29
C GLU A 35 -4.77 -3.54 7.41
N ALA A 36 -3.44 -3.40 7.38
CA ALA A 36 -2.58 -4.29 6.61
C ALA A 36 -2.67 -5.74 7.10
N ILE A 37 -2.68 -5.96 8.42
CA ILE A 37 -2.84 -7.29 9.03
C ILE A 37 -4.25 -7.83 8.79
N ALA A 38 -5.29 -7.03 9.00
CA ALA A 38 -6.68 -7.43 8.75
C ALA A 38 -6.85 -7.97 7.31
N ARG A 39 -6.32 -7.24 6.33
CA ARG A 39 -6.35 -7.67 4.92
C ARG A 39 -5.60 -8.96 4.71
N LEU A 40 -4.43 -9.12 5.31
CA LEU A 40 -3.64 -10.34 5.17
C LEU A 40 -4.40 -11.55 5.72
N LEU A 41 -5.01 -11.42 6.90
CA LEU A 41 -5.78 -12.47 7.55
C LEU A 41 -7.04 -12.86 6.75
N GLU A 42 -7.72 -11.89 6.14
CA GLU A 42 -8.83 -12.13 5.21
C GLU A 42 -8.36 -12.85 3.94
N LEU A 43 -7.27 -12.36 3.33
CA LEU A 43 -6.77 -12.82 2.03
C LEU A 43 -6.15 -14.21 2.07
N TYR A 44 -5.31 -14.45 3.07
CA TYR A 44 -4.51 -15.65 3.15
C TYR A 44 -4.88 -16.53 4.33
N GLY A 45 -5.44 -16.00 5.41
CA GLY A 45 -5.72 -16.75 6.63
C GLY A 45 -7.14 -17.30 6.76
N GLU A 46 -8.04 -16.98 5.83
CA GLU A 46 -9.47 -17.32 5.88
C GLU A 46 -10.14 -16.91 7.22
N PHE A 47 -9.68 -15.82 7.82
CA PHE A 47 -10.28 -15.28 9.04
C PHE A 47 -11.47 -14.38 8.73
N GLU A 48 -12.53 -14.51 9.52
CA GLU A 48 -13.55 -13.47 9.67
C GLU A 48 -12.98 -12.38 10.59
N VAL A 49 -12.71 -11.19 10.05
CA VAL A 49 -12.04 -10.11 10.77
C VAL A 49 -13.02 -9.06 11.28
N THR A 50 -13.04 -8.85 12.59
CA THR A 50 -13.62 -7.69 13.26
C THR A 50 -12.55 -6.60 13.44
N ARG A 51 -12.83 -5.38 12.97
CA ARG A 51 -11.93 -4.22 13.07
C ARG A 51 -12.37 -3.26 14.16
N LEU A 52 -11.46 -2.81 15.02
CA LEU A 52 -11.73 -1.76 16.01
C LEU A 52 -10.64 -0.66 16.03
N PRO A 53 -11.01 0.63 16.05
CA PRO A 53 -12.37 1.17 16.00
C PRO A 53 -13.01 1.03 14.62
N THR A 54 -14.29 0.66 14.58
CA THR A 54 -15.04 0.41 13.33
C THR A 54 -15.41 1.72 12.62
N GLY A 55 -15.25 1.74 11.30
CA GLY A 55 -15.68 2.83 10.41
C GLY A 55 -17.19 2.92 10.21
N GLN A 56 -17.62 3.79 9.29
CA GLN A 56 -19.02 3.84 8.85
C GLN A 56 -19.50 2.52 8.24
N ASP A 57 -18.57 1.75 7.67
CA ASP A 57 -18.80 0.39 7.21
C ASP A 57 -17.94 -0.61 7.99
N ASP A 58 -18.51 -1.79 8.28
CA ASP A 58 -17.88 -2.85 9.12
C ASP A 58 -16.57 -3.43 8.56
N TRP A 59 -16.21 -3.10 7.32
CA TRP A 59 -15.03 -3.58 6.59
C TRP A 59 -13.86 -2.57 6.55
N GLN A 60 -13.96 -1.48 7.31
CA GLN A 60 -12.92 -0.43 7.41
C GLN A 60 -12.69 0.01 8.86
N PHE A 61 -11.48 0.47 9.15
CA PHE A 61 -11.19 1.20 10.39
C PHE A 61 -11.65 2.65 10.29
N GLU A 62 -12.09 3.24 11.39
CA GLU A 62 -12.24 4.70 11.51
C GLU A 62 -10.88 5.33 11.87
N PRO A 63 -10.20 6.06 10.96
CA PRO A 63 -8.83 6.53 11.22
C PRO A 63 -8.71 7.50 12.41
N MET A 64 -9.79 8.23 12.68
CA MET A 64 -9.90 9.13 13.84
C MET A 64 -10.77 8.54 14.96
N GLY A 65 -11.02 7.24 14.87
CA GLY A 65 -11.92 6.51 15.75
C GLY A 65 -11.37 6.46 17.16
N ARG A 66 -12.28 6.46 18.13
CA ARG A 66 -11.94 6.29 19.53
C ARG A 66 -12.45 4.94 19.97
N LEU A 67 -11.63 4.20 20.70
CA LEU A 67 -12.00 2.92 21.29
C LEU A 67 -11.84 3.03 22.80
N LYS A 68 -12.89 2.73 23.56
CA LYS A 68 -12.88 2.78 25.02
C LYS A 68 -12.45 1.43 25.61
N ARG A 69 -12.00 1.46 26.86
CA ARG A 69 -11.59 0.26 27.60
C ARG A 69 -12.67 -0.83 27.61
N GLU A 70 -13.90 -0.48 27.95
CA GLU A 70 -14.98 -1.47 28.07
C GLU A 70 -15.38 -2.05 26.71
N GLU A 71 -15.28 -1.27 25.63
CA GLU A 71 -15.54 -1.74 24.26
C GLU A 71 -14.49 -2.78 23.84
N LEU A 72 -13.21 -2.49 24.08
CA LEU A 72 -12.12 -3.43 23.80
C LEU A 72 -12.23 -4.71 24.65
N LYS A 73 -12.53 -4.59 25.95
CA LYS A 73 -12.75 -5.76 26.83
C LYS A 73 -13.91 -6.62 26.35
N ALA A 74 -15.02 -6.01 25.98
CA ALA A 74 -16.18 -6.73 25.47
C ALA A 74 -15.86 -7.48 24.16
N ALA A 75 -15.11 -6.84 23.25
CA ALA A 75 -14.70 -7.47 22.00
C ALA A 75 -13.74 -8.65 22.21
N ILE A 76 -12.74 -8.49 23.07
CA ILE A 76 -11.80 -9.57 23.43
C ILE A 76 -12.56 -10.73 24.12
N ALA A 77 -13.47 -10.42 25.04
CA ALA A 77 -14.29 -11.43 25.71
C ALA A 77 -15.17 -12.18 24.71
N ARG A 78 -15.80 -11.50 23.75
CA ARG A 78 -16.60 -12.14 22.70
C ARG A 78 -15.77 -13.07 21.82
N LEU A 79 -14.54 -12.67 21.49
CA LEU A 79 -13.65 -13.48 20.65
C LEU A 79 -13.22 -14.79 21.35
N PHE A 80 -12.78 -14.69 22.62
CA PHE A 80 -12.18 -15.83 23.32
C PHE A 80 -13.14 -16.59 24.26
N ARG A 81 -14.25 -15.97 24.67
CA ARG A 81 -15.29 -16.57 25.52
C ARG A 81 -16.68 -16.34 24.90
N PRO A 82 -16.94 -16.81 23.67
CA PRO A 82 -18.24 -16.64 23.03
C PRO A 82 -19.32 -17.45 23.75
N GLU A 83 -20.54 -16.92 23.78
CA GLU A 83 -21.68 -17.58 24.44
C GLU A 83 -22.36 -18.64 23.55
N GLU A 84 -22.29 -18.50 22.22
CA GLU A 84 -23.02 -19.37 21.28
C GLU A 84 -22.10 -20.35 20.54
N SER A 85 -21.21 -19.84 19.69
CA SER A 85 -20.37 -20.62 18.79
C SER A 85 -18.90 -20.32 19.02
N THR A 86 -18.18 -21.25 19.67
CA THR A 86 -16.73 -21.17 19.85
C THR A 86 -16.00 -21.31 18.51
N PRO A 87 -15.22 -20.31 18.06
CA PRO A 87 -14.39 -20.47 16.89
C PRO A 87 -13.32 -21.52 17.17
N HIS A 88 -12.93 -22.27 16.14
CA HIS A 88 -11.83 -23.22 16.27
C HIS A 88 -10.50 -22.47 16.46
N THR A 89 -10.32 -21.37 15.71
CA THR A 89 -9.15 -20.51 15.77
C THR A 89 -9.57 -19.07 16.06
N ALA A 90 -9.01 -18.46 17.09
CA ALA A 90 -9.22 -17.06 17.43
C ALA A 90 -7.89 -16.28 17.44
N LEU A 91 -7.87 -15.12 16.80
CA LEU A 91 -6.69 -14.26 16.70
C LEU A 91 -6.99 -12.85 17.24
N LEU A 92 -6.15 -12.36 18.15
CA LEU A 92 -6.13 -10.95 18.54
C LEU A 92 -4.85 -10.30 17.99
N PHE A 93 -5.02 -9.24 17.19
CA PHE A 93 -3.92 -8.34 16.83
C PHE A 93 -4.19 -6.96 17.41
N PHE A 94 -3.21 -6.38 18.08
CA PHE A 94 -3.28 -5.02 18.63
C PHE A 94 -2.07 -4.20 18.18
N ALA A 95 -2.32 -3.05 17.56
CA ALA A 95 -1.32 -2.01 17.30
C ALA A 95 -1.74 -0.72 18.03
N GLY A 96 -0.84 -0.16 18.84
CA GLY A 96 -1.15 1.02 19.62
C GLY A 96 -0.14 1.31 20.74
N ILE A 97 -0.57 2.09 21.72
CA ILE A 97 0.27 2.42 22.88
C ILE A 97 0.15 1.32 23.93
N GLY A 98 1.31 0.83 24.36
CA GLY A 98 1.42 -0.01 25.54
C GLY A 98 1.84 0.82 26.75
N LEU A 99 1.23 0.57 27.90
CA LEU A 99 1.54 1.24 29.17
C LEU A 99 1.99 0.20 30.19
N ARG A 100 2.80 0.63 31.15
CA ARG A 100 3.29 -0.21 32.26
C ARG A 100 3.12 0.51 33.58
N GLN A 101 2.50 -0.18 34.54
CA GLN A 101 2.40 0.26 35.93
C GLN A 101 3.35 -0.56 36.79
N GLU A 102 4.12 0.12 37.63
CA GLU A 102 4.91 -0.52 38.69
C GLU A 102 4.22 -0.30 40.04
N TYR A 103 4.01 -1.37 40.80
CA TYR A 103 3.39 -1.35 42.11
C TYR A 103 4.44 -1.28 43.23
N HIS A 104 4.05 -0.78 44.40
CA HIS A 104 4.97 -0.62 45.54
C HIS A 104 5.60 -1.92 46.06
N ASN A 105 4.99 -3.08 45.76
CA ASN A 105 5.51 -4.40 46.10
C ASN A 105 6.54 -4.93 45.07
N GLY A 106 6.90 -4.13 44.06
CA GLY A 106 7.81 -4.53 42.98
C GLY A 106 7.15 -5.34 41.86
N GLU A 107 5.84 -5.59 41.95
CA GLU A 107 5.10 -6.20 40.84
C GLU A 107 4.88 -5.18 39.72
N THR A 108 4.85 -5.65 38.47
CA THR A 108 4.59 -4.82 37.31
C THR A 108 3.43 -5.36 36.50
N GLU A 109 2.73 -4.47 35.82
CA GLU A 109 1.58 -4.82 34.99
C GLU A 109 1.56 -3.99 33.70
N GLY A 110 1.44 -4.69 32.57
CA GLY A 110 1.29 -4.08 31.26
C GLY A 110 -0.18 -3.91 30.86
N PHE A 111 -0.45 -2.89 30.04
CA PHE A 111 -1.79 -2.53 29.59
C PHE A 111 -1.80 -2.17 28.10
N LEU A 112 -2.84 -2.59 27.39
CA LEU A 112 -3.21 -2.08 26.07
C LEU A 112 -3.98 -0.76 26.28
N ALA A 113 -3.36 0.37 25.95
CA ALA A 113 -4.00 1.66 26.14
C ALA A 113 -5.21 1.81 25.20
N THR A 114 -6.25 2.48 25.69
CA THR A 114 -7.45 2.83 24.92
C THR A 114 -7.59 4.34 24.83
N SER A 115 -8.47 4.85 23.97
CA SER A 115 -8.64 6.29 23.77
C SER A 115 -9.09 7.05 25.02
N ASP A 116 -9.67 6.35 25.99
CA ASP A 116 -10.06 6.85 27.31
C ASP A 116 -9.02 6.62 28.41
N SER A 117 -7.83 6.08 28.09
CA SER A 117 -6.71 5.95 29.04
C SER A 117 -6.18 7.33 29.43
N ASN A 118 -5.93 7.52 30.73
CA ASN A 118 -5.45 8.78 31.31
C ASN A 118 -4.30 8.58 32.31
N ALA A 119 -3.70 7.39 32.35
CA ALA A 119 -2.51 7.08 33.13
C ALA A 119 -1.26 7.87 32.66
N PRO A 120 -0.27 8.07 33.54
CA PRO A 120 -0.26 7.71 34.97
C PRO A 120 -1.03 8.71 35.86
N ARG A 121 -1.68 9.72 35.26
CA ARG A 121 -2.33 10.83 35.98
C ARG A 121 -3.72 10.48 36.50
N GLY A 122 -4.38 9.50 35.89
CA GLY A 122 -5.67 8.96 36.31
C GLY A 122 -5.65 7.44 36.47
N GLU A 123 -6.79 6.90 36.87
CA GLU A 123 -6.94 5.48 37.21
C GLU A 123 -7.09 4.56 35.99
N ASN A 124 -7.32 5.11 34.80
CA ASN A 124 -7.56 4.31 33.61
C ASN A 124 -6.27 4.08 32.81
N TRP A 125 -5.67 2.91 33.01
CA TRP A 125 -4.50 2.43 32.28
C TRP A 125 -4.86 1.73 30.95
N GLY A 126 -6.14 1.43 30.70
CA GLY A 126 -6.58 0.64 29.54
C GLY A 126 -6.88 -0.82 29.92
N VAL A 127 -6.64 -1.75 28.99
CA VAL A 127 -6.93 -3.19 29.18
C VAL A 127 -5.70 -3.91 29.71
N SER A 128 -5.81 -4.47 30.91
CA SER A 128 -4.75 -5.23 31.59
C SER A 128 -4.35 -6.49 30.82
N LEU A 129 -3.04 -6.70 30.64
CA LEU A 129 -2.48 -7.94 30.09
C LEU A 129 -2.64 -9.12 31.07
N LYS A 130 -2.68 -8.87 32.37
CA LYS A 130 -3.00 -9.87 33.39
C LYS A 130 -4.45 -10.36 33.26
N TRP A 131 -5.38 -9.45 33.01
CA TRP A 131 -6.77 -9.81 32.69
C TRP A 131 -6.86 -10.55 31.35
N LEU A 132 -6.14 -10.12 30.31
CA LEU A 132 -6.10 -10.83 29.02
C LEU A 132 -5.59 -12.26 29.18
N ARG A 133 -4.54 -12.51 29.99
CA ARG A 133 -4.09 -13.87 30.33
C ARG A 133 -5.21 -14.72 30.93
N GLN A 134 -5.96 -14.19 31.89
CA GLN A 134 -7.11 -14.89 32.48
C GLN A 134 -8.17 -15.20 31.42
N VAL A 135 -8.44 -14.26 30.50
CA VAL A 135 -9.35 -14.49 29.36
C VAL A 135 -8.91 -15.69 28.52
N LEU A 136 -7.63 -15.76 28.14
CA LEU A 136 -7.06 -16.85 27.35
C LEU A 136 -7.02 -18.19 28.10
N GLN A 137 -6.80 -18.15 29.41
CA GLN A 137 -6.81 -19.34 30.28
C GLN A 137 -8.21 -19.97 30.38
N ASP A 138 -9.26 -19.17 30.57
CA ASP A 138 -10.62 -19.72 30.70
C ASP A 138 -11.32 -19.93 29.35
N SER A 139 -10.73 -19.48 28.25
CA SER A 139 -11.29 -19.57 26.89
C SER A 139 -11.43 -21.02 26.42
N SER A 140 -12.56 -21.38 25.80
CA SER A 140 -12.76 -22.71 25.19
C SER A 140 -12.20 -22.84 23.76
N VAL A 141 -11.60 -21.79 23.21
CA VAL A 141 -11.02 -21.80 21.86
C VAL A 141 -9.81 -22.72 21.82
N GLN A 142 -9.76 -23.60 20.82
CA GLN A 142 -8.72 -24.61 20.66
C GLN A 142 -7.39 -24.01 20.20
N GLN A 143 -7.43 -23.09 19.23
CA GLN A 143 -6.24 -22.42 18.70
C GLN A 143 -6.28 -20.91 19.00
N GLN A 144 -5.37 -20.45 19.86
CA GLN A 144 -5.36 -19.08 20.37
C GLN A 144 -4.12 -18.33 19.87
N ILE A 145 -4.34 -17.25 19.13
CA ILE A 145 -3.26 -16.43 18.56
C ILE A 145 -3.37 -15.02 19.14
N VAL A 146 -2.25 -14.47 19.65
CA VAL A 146 -2.19 -13.10 20.17
C VAL A 146 -0.92 -12.42 19.69
N TRP A 147 -1.09 -11.33 18.94
CA TRP A 147 -0.01 -10.52 18.38
C TRP A 147 -0.12 -9.08 18.91
N LEU A 148 0.89 -8.60 19.63
CA LEU A 148 0.89 -7.28 20.26
C LEU A 148 2.03 -6.41 19.72
N ASP A 149 1.69 -5.44 18.87
CA ASP A 149 2.60 -4.41 18.35
C ASP A 149 2.50 -3.13 19.19
N CYS A 150 3.02 -3.20 20.41
CA CYS A 150 3.06 -2.11 21.36
C CYS A 150 4.16 -2.30 22.41
N SER A 151 4.55 -1.21 23.11
CA SER A 151 5.51 -1.24 24.21
C SER A 151 5.06 -2.14 25.36
N PHE A 152 6.02 -2.65 26.12
CA PHE A 152 5.80 -3.52 27.30
C PHE A 152 4.95 -4.76 27.02
N SER A 153 4.80 -5.15 25.75
CA SER A 153 3.92 -6.25 25.34
C SER A 153 4.37 -7.60 25.89
N GLY A 154 5.66 -7.77 26.18
CA GLY A 154 6.23 -8.93 26.88
C GLY A 154 5.62 -9.22 28.24
N GLU A 155 5.00 -8.24 28.90
CA GLU A 155 4.23 -8.47 30.13
C GLU A 155 3.12 -9.51 29.94
N LEU A 156 2.61 -9.73 28.72
CA LEU A 156 1.64 -10.78 28.40
C LEU A 156 2.17 -12.18 28.73
N LEU A 157 3.47 -12.43 28.52
CA LEU A 157 4.09 -13.75 28.58
C LEU A 157 4.42 -14.22 30.01
N ASN A 158 4.15 -13.39 31.03
CA ASN A 158 4.33 -13.70 32.45
C ASN A 158 3.25 -14.68 32.97
N PHE A 159 3.20 -15.89 32.41
CA PHE A 159 2.42 -17.01 32.92
C PHE A 159 3.19 -17.65 34.08
N THR A 160 2.66 -17.62 35.31
CA THR A 160 3.30 -18.32 36.44
C THR A 160 3.22 -19.84 36.23
N GLU A 161 4.25 -20.57 36.66
CA GLU A 161 4.43 -22.02 36.41
C GLU A 161 3.26 -22.91 36.92
N ASN A 162 2.46 -22.40 37.87
CA ASN A 162 1.22 -23.05 38.35
C ASN A 162 0.03 -22.92 37.37
N HIS A 163 0.22 -22.26 36.23
CA HIS A 163 -0.76 -22.06 35.16
C HIS A 163 -0.25 -22.55 33.81
N THR A 164 0.71 -23.49 33.80
CA THR A 164 1.03 -24.28 32.62
C THR A 164 -0.30 -24.77 32.04
N GLY A 165 -0.64 -24.19 30.88
CA GLY A 165 -1.97 -24.28 30.31
C GLY A 165 -2.39 -25.73 30.19
N ASN A 166 -3.70 -25.96 30.26
CA ASN A 166 -4.26 -27.25 29.88
C ASN A 166 -3.59 -27.67 28.55
N PRO A 167 -2.82 -28.78 28.50
CA PRO A 167 -1.98 -29.16 27.35
C PRO A 167 -2.77 -29.49 26.08
N GLU A 168 -4.07 -29.19 26.07
CA GLU A 168 -5.05 -29.46 25.03
C GLU A 168 -5.26 -28.26 24.07
N ARG A 169 -4.50 -27.17 24.18
CA ARG A 169 -4.67 -25.96 23.33
C ARG A 169 -3.40 -25.56 22.60
N ASP A 170 -3.58 -25.18 21.34
CA ASP A 170 -2.53 -24.62 20.52
C ASP A 170 -2.48 -23.11 20.75
N ARG A 171 -1.29 -22.56 20.97
CA ARG A 171 -1.08 -21.13 21.21
C ARG A 171 0.06 -20.59 20.37
N CYS A 172 -0.13 -19.38 19.85
CA CYS A 172 0.89 -18.62 19.18
C CYS A 172 0.86 -17.17 19.68
N PHE A 173 1.80 -16.82 20.55
CA PHE A 173 1.94 -15.47 21.10
C PHE A 173 3.18 -14.80 20.53
N ILE A 174 3.00 -13.58 20.00
CA ILE A 174 4.08 -12.79 19.41
C ILE A 174 3.94 -11.37 19.91
N VAL A 175 4.99 -10.84 20.50
CA VAL A 175 4.99 -9.50 21.11
C VAL A 175 6.18 -8.70 20.57
N ALA A 176 6.00 -7.41 20.36
CA ALA A 176 6.98 -6.55 19.70
C ALA A 176 8.18 -6.17 20.59
N SER A 177 8.00 -6.23 21.91
CA SER A 177 9.00 -5.81 22.89
C SER A 177 9.01 -6.71 24.12
N GLN A 178 10.11 -6.71 24.88
CA GLN A 178 10.14 -7.30 26.23
C GLN A 178 9.22 -6.55 27.21
N ALA A 179 9.08 -7.09 28.42
CA ALA A 179 8.19 -6.57 29.46
C ALA A 179 8.57 -5.16 29.96
N ASP A 180 9.85 -4.78 29.83
CA ASP A 180 10.42 -3.50 30.24
C ASP A 180 10.90 -2.62 29.07
N GLU A 181 10.58 -3.01 27.83
CA GLU A 181 11.03 -2.34 26.61
C GLU A 181 9.93 -1.53 25.91
N TYR A 182 10.34 -0.44 25.26
CA TYR A 182 9.47 0.31 24.34
C TYR A 182 9.42 -0.37 22.96
N ALA A 183 8.26 -0.28 22.30
CA ALA A 183 8.13 -0.64 20.91
C ALA A 183 8.29 0.59 20.00
N TYR A 184 8.96 0.41 18.87
CA TYR A 184 9.30 1.47 17.93
C TYR A 184 8.66 1.27 16.55
N VAL A 185 8.51 2.37 15.84
CA VAL A 185 8.16 2.40 14.41
C VAL A 185 9.41 2.50 13.54
N ASN A 186 9.34 1.88 12.38
CA ASN A 186 10.40 1.90 11.37
C ASN A 186 10.35 3.22 10.58
N PHE A 187 11.36 3.45 9.73
CA PHE A 187 11.47 4.68 8.91
C PHE A 187 10.32 4.85 7.91
N ASP A 188 9.64 3.78 7.52
CA ASP A 188 8.42 3.80 6.69
C ASP A 188 7.14 4.12 7.51
N GLY A 189 7.31 4.35 8.82
CA GLY A 189 6.26 4.59 9.79
C GLY A 189 5.48 3.33 10.18
N ARG A 190 5.92 2.12 9.87
CA ARG A 190 5.23 0.88 10.27
C ARG A 190 5.80 0.35 11.59
N GLY A 191 4.98 -0.25 12.45
CA GLY A 191 5.49 -1.01 13.59
C GLY A 191 6.41 -2.14 13.15
N PHE A 192 7.50 -2.39 13.87
CA PHE A 192 8.48 -3.42 13.49
C PHE A 192 7.84 -4.81 13.45
N LEU A 193 7.01 -5.13 14.44
CA LEU A 193 6.32 -6.42 14.47
C LEU A 193 5.33 -6.53 13.30
N THR A 194 4.55 -5.50 13.02
CA THR A 194 3.66 -5.47 11.85
C THR A 194 4.43 -5.75 10.57
N LYS A 195 5.57 -5.09 10.35
CA LYS A 195 6.38 -5.29 9.14
C LYS A 195 6.89 -6.73 9.04
N ALA A 196 7.41 -7.28 10.13
CA ALA A 196 7.90 -8.65 10.17
C ALA A 196 6.77 -9.66 9.89
N LEU A 197 5.58 -9.45 10.48
CA LEU A 197 4.40 -10.27 10.22
C LEU A 197 3.96 -10.20 8.75
N LEU A 198 3.94 -9.01 8.13
CA LEU A 198 3.55 -8.87 6.71
C LEU A 198 4.48 -9.63 5.76
N GLN A 199 5.76 -9.74 6.12
CA GLN A 199 6.73 -10.54 5.37
C GLN A 199 6.56 -12.04 5.66
N ALA A 200 6.49 -12.42 6.94
CA ALA A 200 6.40 -13.81 7.36
C ALA A 200 5.12 -14.50 6.89
N LEU A 201 3.99 -13.77 6.85
CA LEU A 201 2.69 -14.29 6.48
C LEU A 201 2.44 -14.29 4.97
N ASN A 202 3.40 -13.90 4.13
CA ASN A 202 3.26 -13.95 2.68
C ASN A 202 3.50 -15.39 2.17
N PRO A 203 2.46 -16.13 1.73
CA PRO A 203 2.62 -17.53 1.32
C PRO A 203 3.51 -17.70 0.08
N LYS A 204 3.72 -16.64 -0.72
CA LYS A 204 4.65 -16.68 -1.87
C LYS A 204 6.11 -16.76 -1.47
N LEU A 205 6.43 -16.40 -0.22
CA LEU A 205 7.77 -16.49 0.35
C LEU A 205 7.99 -17.82 1.10
N SER A 206 6.91 -18.59 1.34
CA SER A 206 7.00 -19.92 1.94
C SER A 206 7.24 -20.99 0.86
N SER A 207 8.34 -21.74 0.99
CA SER A 207 8.66 -22.88 0.12
C SER A 207 7.61 -24.00 0.16
N LYS A 208 6.82 -24.06 1.24
CA LYS A 208 5.76 -25.06 1.46
C LYS A 208 4.37 -24.57 1.03
N GLY A 209 4.23 -23.32 0.57
CA GLY A 209 2.96 -22.73 0.15
C GLY A 209 1.94 -22.49 1.28
N THR A 210 2.32 -22.75 2.53
CA THR A 210 1.52 -22.52 3.74
C THR A 210 2.43 -21.98 4.84
N VAL A 211 1.97 -20.99 5.58
CA VAL A 211 2.66 -20.39 6.72
C VAL A 211 1.99 -20.89 8.00
N THR A 212 2.80 -21.32 8.98
CA THR A 212 2.36 -21.81 10.28
C THR A 212 2.97 -20.97 11.41
N SER A 213 2.52 -21.17 12.65
CA SER A 213 3.12 -20.54 13.83
C SER A 213 4.63 -20.82 13.97
N GLU A 214 5.09 -22.02 13.61
CA GLU A 214 6.52 -22.37 13.57
C GLU A 214 7.26 -21.59 12.47
N THR A 215 6.65 -21.45 11.29
CA THR A 215 7.24 -20.67 10.19
C THR A 215 7.46 -19.21 10.58
N VAL A 216 6.52 -18.64 11.34
CA VAL A 216 6.63 -17.26 11.81
C VAL A 216 7.66 -17.14 12.93
N GLU A 217 7.77 -18.14 13.81
CA GLU A 217 8.82 -18.23 14.83
C GLU A 217 10.23 -18.22 14.23
N ASP A 218 10.43 -18.91 13.10
CA ASP A 218 11.72 -18.93 12.40
C ASP A 218 12.07 -17.60 11.70
N ILE A 219 11.07 -16.81 11.29
CA ILE A 219 11.27 -15.61 10.46
C ILE A 219 11.39 -14.33 11.27
N ILE A 220 10.59 -14.17 12.33
CA ILE A 220 10.47 -12.89 13.04
C ILE A 220 11.76 -12.48 13.76
N PRO A 221 12.40 -13.32 14.59
CA PRO A 221 13.60 -12.92 15.31
C PRO A 221 14.74 -12.48 14.38
N PRO A 222 15.10 -13.22 13.29
CA PRO A 222 16.11 -12.77 12.34
C PRO A 222 15.76 -11.45 11.64
N GLN A 223 14.47 -11.19 11.37
CA GLN A 223 14.04 -9.93 10.77
C GLN A 223 14.29 -8.74 11.70
N PHE A 224 14.07 -8.90 13.01
CA PHE A 224 14.41 -7.87 13.99
C PHE A 224 15.93 -7.71 14.13
N GLU A 225 16.72 -8.78 14.07
CA GLU A 225 18.19 -8.69 14.07
C GLU A 225 18.74 -7.94 12.86
N PHE A 226 18.23 -8.23 11.65
CA PHE A 226 18.62 -7.54 10.43
C PHE A 226 18.33 -6.03 10.50
N GLU A 227 17.16 -5.65 11.02
CA GLU A 227 16.82 -4.23 11.15
C GLU A 227 17.58 -3.49 12.27
N ARG A 228 18.28 -4.24 13.13
CA ARG A 228 19.13 -3.73 14.20
C ARG A 228 20.59 -3.54 13.79
N GLU A 229 21.02 -4.04 12.63
CA GLU A 229 22.44 -4.00 12.24
C GLU A 229 22.98 -2.54 12.29
N GLY A 230 23.85 -2.26 13.26
CA GLY A 230 24.41 -0.93 13.54
C GLY A 230 23.73 -0.09 14.64
N LYS A 231 22.76 -0.62 15.40
CA LYS A 231 22.05 0.11 16.49
C LYS A 231 21.95 -0.74 17.78
N THR A 232 22.46 -0.23 18.90
CA THR A 232 22.61 -1.00 20.15
C THR A 232 21.37 -1.05 21.06
N ASP A 233 20.36 -0.18 20.87
CA ASP A 233 19.29 0.05 21.88
C ASP A 233 17.85 -0.21 21.37
N TYR A 234 17.61 -1.21 20.51
CA TYR A 234 16.28 -1.45 19.94
C TYR A 234 15.56 -2.68 20.53
N GLN A 235 14.22 -2.56 20.58
CA GLN A 235 13.22 -3.56 20.99
C GLN A 235 13.51 -5.00 20.54
N HIS A 236 13.16 -5.97 21.38
CA HIS A 236 13.29 -7.40 21.09
C HIS A 236 11.91 -8.07 21.03
N PRO A 237 11.59 -8.79 19.95
CA PRO A 237 10.36 -9.53 19.88
C PRO A 237 10.47 -10.78 20.75
N LEU A 238 9.36 -11.22 21.32
CA LEU A 238 9.27 -12.55 21.94
C LEU A 238 8.22 -13.36 21.19
N VAL A 239 8.58 -14.59 20.84
CA VAL A 239 7.69 -15.57 20.24
C VAL A 239 7.53 -16.72 21.23
N GLN A 240 6.30 -17.09 21.54
CA GLN A 240 5.98 -18.22 22.39
C GLN A 240 4.87 -19.04 21.76
N ASN A 241 5.24 -20.23 21.27
CA ASN A 241 4.32 -21.22 20.74
C ASN A 241 4.14 -22.39 21.73
N SER A 242 2.95 -23.00 21.75
CA SER A 242 2.70 -24.23 22.50
C SER A 242 1.62 -25.07 21.81
N GLY A 243 1.69 -26.41 21.92
CA GLY A 243 0.74 -27.30 21.23
C GLY A 243 1.16 -27.60 19.79
N ASP A 244 0.20 -27.97 18.94
CA ASP A 244 0.44 -28.25 17.53
C ASP A 244 0.62 -26.97 16.71
N PRO A 245 1.37 -27.00 15.58
CA PRO A 245 1.56 -25.83 14.73
C PRO A 245 0.24 -25.31 14.16
N ILE A 246 -0.05 -24.04 14.41
CA ILE A 246 -1.28 -23.40 13.94
C ILE A 246 -1.09 -22.92 12.50
N PRO A 247 -1.90 -23.34 11.53
CA PRO A 247 -1.86 -22.78 10.18
C PRO A 247 -2.28 -21.31 10.22
N LEU A 248 -1.43 -20.40 9.77
CA LEU A 248 -1.72 -18.95 9.73
C LEU A 248 -2.20 -18.50 8.34
N THR A 249 -1.88 -19.26 7.30
CA THR A 249 -2.45 -19.13 5.96
C THR A 249 -3.17 -20.42 5.53
N GLY A 250 -4.20 -20.33 4.70
CA GLY A 250 -4.94 -21.44 4.11
C GLY A 250 -4.16 -22.17 3.02
N ILE A 251 -4.60 -23.41 2.74
CA ILE A 251 -4.06 -24.31 1.70
C ILE A 251 -4.86 -24.15 0.39
N SER A 252 -6.06 -23.56 0.45
CA SER A 252 -6.97 -23.41 -0.68
C SER A 252 -6.68 -22.11 -1.44
N GLY A 253 -6.60 -22.22 -2.77
CA GLY A 253 -6.34 -21.10 -3.67
C GLY A 253 -7.25 -19.90 -3.40
N VAL A 254 -6.65 -18.72 -3.58
CA VAL A 254 -7.27 -17.39 -3.51
C VAL A 254 -8.73 -17.43 -3.98
N PRO A 255 -9.72 -17.12 -3.13
CA PRO A 255 -11.10 -17.04 -3.56
C PRO A 255 -11.22 -16.07 -4.74
N GLN A 256 -11.69 -16.58 -5.87
CA GLN A 256 -11.72 -15.89 -7.16
C GLN A 256 -12.58 -14.62 -7.16
N TRP A 257 -13.45 -14.45 -6.15
CA TRP A 257 -14.31 -13.28 -5.94
C TRP A 257 -13.70 -12.21 -5.01
N LEU A 258 -12.59 -12.52 -4.32
CA LEU A 258 -11.84 -11.62 -3.42
C LEU A 258 -10.45 -11.25 -3.96
N THR A 259 -10.18 -11.46 -5.26
CA THR A 259 -9.06 -10.80 -5.92
C THR A 259 -9.28 -9.28 -5.87
N PHE A 260 -8.86 -8.63 -4.79
CA PHE A 260 -8.54 -7.22 -4.81
C PHE A 260 -7.49 -7.08 -5.90
N LYS A 261 -7.88 -6.47 -7.02
CA LYS A 261 -6.96 -6.16 -8.10
C LYS A 261 -5.90 -5.25 -7.49
N LYS A 262 -4.75 -5.81 -7.12
CA LYS A 262 -3.53 -5.05 -6.82
C LYS A 262 -3.45 -3.94 -7.86
N HIS A 263 -3.29 -2.69 -7.40
CA HIS A 263 -3.34 -1.57 -8.33
C HIS A 263 -2.33 -1.83 -9.45
N ARG A 264 -2.70 -1.55 -10.72
CA ARG A 264 -1.88 -1.99 -11.86
C ARG A 264 -0.44 -1.49 -11.77
N LEU A 265 -0.24 -0.27 -11.28
CA LEU A 265 1.10 0.28 -11.04
C LEU A 265 1.86 -0.40 -9.89
N GLU A 266 1.18 -0.87 -8.85
CA GLU A 266 1.86 -1.63 -7.78
C GLU A 266 2.33 -3.00 -8.26
N SER A 267 1.59 -3.61 -9.19
CA SER A 267 2.03 -4.82 -9.88
C SER A 267 3.27 -4.50 -10.71
N LEU A 268 3.20 -3.47 -11.56
CA LEU A 268 4.31 -2.99 -12.37
C LEU A 268 5.59 -2.73 -11.54
N TRP A 269 5.48 -2.03 -10.41
CA TRP A 269 6.65 -1.73 -9.56
C TRP A 269 7.23 -2.96 -8.88
N SER A 270 6.40 -3.95 -8.59
CA SER A 270 6.85 -5.24 -8.07
C SER A 270 7.58 -6.05 -9.14
N ASP A 271 7.07 -6.03 -10.37
CA ASP A 271 7.63 -6.82 -11.48
C ASP A 271 8.91 -6.19 -12.05
N THR A 272 9.06 -4.87 -11.89
CA THR A 272 10.23 -4.10 -12.35
C THR A 272 11.21 -3.77 -11.23
N SER A 273 11.08 -4.42 -10.07
CA SER A 273 12.02 -4.25 -8.97
C SER A 273 13.41 -4.68 -9.41
N GLY A 274 14.35 -3.73 -9.41
CA GLY A 274 15.74 -3.98 -9.74
C GLY A 274 16.13 -3.78 -11.21
N TRP A 275 15.21 -3.36 -12.10
CA TRP A 275 15.56 -3.05 -13.49
C TRP A 275 16.65 -1.97 -13.60
N PHE A 276 16.61 -0.94 -12.75
CA PHE A 276 17.46 0.27 -12.90
C PHE A 276 18.44 0.50 -11.72
N HIS A 277 19.09 -0.54 -11.20
CA HIS A 277 20.13 -0.36 -10.17
C HIS A 277 21.40 0.31 -10.74
N PRO A 278 22.11 1.16 -9.96
CA PRO A 278 23.42 1.65 -10.37
C PRO A 278 24.41 0.48 -10.47
N GLU A 279 25.13 0.37 -11.59
CA GLU A 279 26.20 -0.63 -11.73
C GLU A 279 27.29 -0.39 -10.66
N GLY A 280 27.69 -1.44 -9.92
CA GLY A 280 28.87 -1.41 -9.04
C GLY A 280 28.70 -1.89 -7.60
N ASP A 281 27.52 -2.38 -7.18
CA ASP A 281 27.38 -3.01 -5.87
C ASP A 281 27.76 -4.50 -5.96
N GLU A 282 28.92 -4.89 -5.42
CA GLU A 282 29.45 -6.27 -5.44
C GLU A 282 28.53 -7.31 -4.76
N HIS A 283 27.46 -6.85 -4.09
CA HIS A 283 26.42 -7.70 -3.50
C HIS A 283 25.21 -7.94 -4.42
N SER A 284 25.21 -7.41 -5.65
CA SER A 284 24.13 -7.64 -6.60
C SER A 284 24.14 -9.09 -7.11
N LEU A 285 23.03 -9.80 -6.82
CA LEU A 285 22.77 -11.15 -7.32
C LEU A 285 23.03 -11.25 -8.85
N PRO A 286 23.47 -12.40 -9.39
CA PRO A 286 23.89 -12.58 -10.79
C PRO A 286 22.75 -12.43 -11.84
N LEU A 287 21.60 -11.86 -11.46
CA LEU A 287 20.41 -11.68 -12.28
C LEU A 287 20.01 -10.20 -12.47
N VAL A 288 20.84 -9.23 -12.07
CA VAL A 288 20.56 -7.82 -12.35
C VAL A 288 20.66 -7.59 -13.87
N ARG A 289 19.49 -7.47 -14.52
CA ARG A 289 19.38 -7.14 -15.94
C ARG A 289 19.83 -5.69 -16.13
N VAL A 290 20.73 -5.46 -17.08
CA VAL A 290 21.24 -4.11 -17.37
C VAL A 290 20.15 -3.34 -18.13
N HIS A 291 19.41 -2.45 -17.45
CA HIS A 291 18.53 -1.46 -18.11
C HIS A 291 19.23 -0.11 -18.19
N ASP A 292 20.30 -0.05 -18.99
CA ASP A 292 20.94 1.21 -19.41
C ASP A 292 20.48 1.62 -20.82
N ALA A 293 20.11 2.89 -21.02
CA ALA A 293 19.56 3.38 -22.28
C ALA A 293 20.55 3.27 -23.44
N GLY A 294 21.84 3.53 -23.18
CA GLY A 294 22.91 3.42 -24.18
C GLY A 294 23.03 1.98 -24.66
N THR A 295 23.18 1.06 -23.71
CA THR A 295 23.34 -0.38 -23.92
C THR A 295 22.11 -1.02 -24.57
N VAL A 296 20.90 -0.71 -24.09
CA VAL A 296 19.64 -1.25 -24.64
C VAL A 296 19.43 -0.77 -26.07
N SER A 297 19.70 0.51 -26.35
CA SER A 297 19.49 1.06 -27.69
C SER A 297 20.39 0.42 -28.76
N GLU A 298 21.52 -0.16 -28.39
CA GLU A 298 22.41 -0.91 -29.31
C GLU A 298 21.87 -2.30 -29.69
N TYR A 299 20.90 -2.82 -28.94
CA TYR A 299 20.22 -4.07 -29.30
C TYR A 299 19.28 -3.89 -30.49
N PHE A 300 18.93 -2.64 -30.83
CA PHE A 300 17.96 -2.30 -31.86
C PHE A 300 18.61 -1.51 -33.00
N GLY A 301 18.11 -1.69 -34.22
CA GLY A 301 18.61 -1.06 -35.45
C GLY A 301 19.23 -2.04 -36.47
N GLU A 302 19.40 -1.58 -37.71
CA GLU A 302 19.76 -2.40 -38.89
C GLU A 302 21.08 -3.17 -38.76
N THR A 303 22.00 -2.72 -37.90
CA THR A 303 23.34 -3.31 -37.71
C THR A 303 23.49 -4.14 -36.43
N SER A 304 22.41 -4.34 -35.66
CA SER A 304 22.50 -5.01 -34.36
C SER A 304 22.78 -6.51 -34.49
N LYS A 305 23.78 -6.99 -33.73
CA LYS A 305 24.15 -8.42 -33.65
C LYS A 305 23.46 -9.15 -32.49
N ASN A 306 22.67 -8.45 -31.66
CA ASN A 306 22.18 -8.94 -30.38
C ASN A 306 20.65 -9.14 -30.36
N ILE A 307 20.11 -9.80 -31.39
CA ILE A 307 18.67 -10.05 -31.58
C ILE A 307 18.03 -10.69 -30.35
N ASN A 308 18.72 -11.63 -29.69
CA ASN A 308 18.17 -12.30 -28.49
C ASN A 308 17.94 -11.32 -27.34
N LYS A 309 18.89 -10.40 -27.09
CA LYS A 309 18.75 -9.39 -26.04
C LYS A 309 17.66 -8.37 -26.36
N ALA A 310 17.51 -7.98 -27.62
CA ALA A 310 16.40 -7.12 -28.06
C ALA A 310 15.04 -7.78 -27.82
N ASN A 311 14.91 -9.06 -28.17
CA ASN A 311 13.67 -9.82 -27.96
C ASN A 311 13.35 -10.01 -26.47
N GLU A 312 14.36 -10.28 -25.64
CA GLU A 312 14.21 -10.37 -24.18
C GLU A 312 13.75 -9.04 -23.59
N TYR A 313 14.43 -7.93 -23.91
CA TYR A 313 14.05 -6.60 -23.42
C TYR A 313 12.62 -6.22 -23.85
N LYS A 314 12.28 -6.46 -25.13
CA LYS A 314 10.94 -6.22 -25.66
C LYS A 314 9.89 -7.01 -24.88
N LYS A 315 10.15 -8.31 -24.65
CA LYS A 315 9.26 -9.20 -23.91
C LYS A 315 9.05 -8.69 -22.47
N ASP A 316 10.14 -8.38 -21.77
CA ASP A 316 10.08 -7.92 -20.38
C ASP A 316 9.23 -6.64 -20.25
N VAL A 317 9.48 -5.65 -21.12
CA VAL A 317 8.75 -4.37 -21.12
C VAL A 317 7.26 -4.58 -21.39
N GLN A 318 6.92 -5.43 -22.37
CA GLN A 318 5.53 -5.71 -22.72
C GLN A 318 4.81 -6.50 -21.63
N GLU A 319 5.48 -7.48 -21.00
CA GLU A 319 4.93 -8.25 -19.89
C GLU A 319 4.70 -7.38 -18.66
N ALA A 320 5.66 -6.55 -18.29
CA ALA A 320 5.57 -5.68 -17.11
C ALA A 320 4.46 -4.63 -17.25
N LEU A 321 4.38 -3.95 -18.40
CA LEU A 321 3.31 -2.96 -18.65
C LEU A 321 1.97 -3.62 -18.99
N GLY A 322 1.99 -4.89 -19.40
CA GLY A 322 0.82 -5.58 -19.96
C GLY A 322 0.33 -4.96 -21.27
N VAL A 323 1.21 -4.29 -22.03
CA VAL A 323 0.90 -3.56 -23.26
C VAL A 323 1.66 -4.15 -24.44
N ILE A 324 0.98 -4.28 -25.59
CA ILE A 324 1.61 -4.67 -26.85
C ILE A 324 1.89 -3.41 -27.68
N PHE A 325 3.16 -3.05 -27.82
CA PHE A 325 3.57 -1.88 -28.58
C PHE A 325 3.65 -2.13 -30.09
N PRO A 326 3.48 -1.09 -30.94
CA PRO A 326 3.70 -1.21 -32.38
C PRO A 326 5.12 -1.68 -32.72
N GLU A 327 5.27 -2.56 -33.70
CA GLU A 327 6.59 -3.08 -34.11
C GLU A 327 7.55 -1.97 -34.56
N THR A 328 7.00 -0.93 -35.16
CA THR A 328 7.74 0.25 -35.63
C THR A 328 8.46 1.00 -34.50
N TRP A 329 8.00 0.89 -33.24
CA TRP A 329 8.69 1.49 -32.09
C TRP A 329 9.96 0.73 -31.70
N TRP A 330 10.04 -0.57 -32.02
CA TRP A 330 11.20 -1.42 -31.75
C TRP A 330 12.23 -1.39 -32.88
N GLN A 331 11.83 -1.00 -34.08
CA GLN A 331 12.71 -0.91 -35.25
C GLN A 331 13.60 0.33 -35.24
N ASP A 332 13.17 1.38 -34.52
CA ASP A 332 13.84 2.66 -34.47
C ASP A 332 14.55 2.88 -33.12
N LYS A 333 15.85 3.15 -33.17
CA LYS A 333 16.71 3.26 -31.99
C LYS A 333 16.29 4.39 -31.05
N ASP A 334 15.87 5.53 -31.60
CA ASP A 334 15.45 6.70 -30.83
C ASP A 334 14.09 6.48 -30.17
N SER A 335 13.21 5.70 -30.79
CA SER A 335 11.94 5.26 -30.23
C SER A 335 12.15 4.38 -29.00
N VAL A 336 13.06 3.40 -29.09
CA VAL A 336 13.45 2.55 -27.95
C VAL A 336 14.04 3.39 -26.84
N LYS A 337 14.89 4.37 -27.16
CA LYS A 337 15.46 5.30 -26.18
C LYS A 337 14.37 6.12 -25.47
N ASN A 338 13.40 6.67 -26.21
CA ASN A 338 12.30 7.45 -25.61
C ASN A 338 11.38 6.59 -24.75
N LEU A 339 11.08 5.36 -25.17
CA LEU A 339 10.37 4.37 -24.37
C LEU A 339 11.14 4.05 -23.09
N HIS A 340 12.44 3.79 -23.20
CA HIS A 340 13.30 3.48 -22.07
C HIS A 340 13.38 4.64 -21.07
N GLU A 341 13.60 5.87 -21.51
CA GLU A 341 13.62 7.04 -20.62
C GLU A 341 12.24 7.29 -19.99
N SER A 342 11.16 7.01 -20.71
CA SER A 342 9.79 7.10 -20.18
C SER A 342 9.50 6.00 -19.15
N LEU A 343 10.05 4.79 -19.34
CA LEU A 343 10.04 3.68 -18.38
C LEU A 343 10.91 4.00 -17.17
N LYS A 344 12.07 4.61 -17.36
CA LYS A 344 12.87 5.21 -16.29
C LYS A 344 12.17 6.41 -15.65
N CYS A 345 11.07 6.89 -16.25
CA CYS A 345 10.05 7.80 -15.71
C CYS A 345 8.82 7.12 -15.05
N LEU A 346 8.70 5.79 -15.12
CA LEU A 346 7.63 5.00 -14.48
C LEU A 346 7.99 3.78 -13.58
N CYS A 347 9.05 2.99 -13.87
CA CYS A 347 9.38 1.63 -13.38
C CYS A 347 10.78 1.47 -12.75
N GLY A 348 10.93 0.92 -11.52
CA GLY A 348 12.22 0.69 -10.84
C GLY A 348 12.16 0.75 -9.30
N ALA A 349 13.11 0.10 -8.60
CA ALA A 349 13.27 0.20 -7.12
C ALA A 349 13.51 1.66 -6.66
N VAL A 350 13.94 2.48 -7.62
CA VAL A 350 14.15 3.92 -7.58
C VAL A 350 13.47 4.53 -8.83
N PHE A 351 12.27 5.10 -8.71
CA PHE A 351 11.80 6.18 -9.60
C PHE A 351 12.45 7.47 -9.12
N CYS A 352 13.05 8.41 -9.87
CA CYS A 352 13.17 8.66 -11.32
C CYS A 352 14.05 9.93 -11.59
N GLY A 353 14.78 9.96 -12.72
CA GLY A 353 15.23 11.21 -13.37
C GLY A 353 16.68 11.59 -13.08
N GLN A 354 17.30 12.38 -13.98
CA GLN A 354 18.60 13.01 -13.76
C GLN A 354 18.69 13.49 -12.30
N THR A 355 19.65 12.93 -11.58
CA THR A 355 19.96 13.31 -10.21
C THR A 355 20.22 14.80 -10.20
N ASP A 356 19.26 15.57 -9.70
CA ASP A 356 19.63 16.76 -8.96
C ASP A 356 20.19 16.27 -7.63
N GLU A 357 21.15 16.98 -7.05
CA GLU A 357 22.18 16.51 -6.11
C GLU A 357 21.69 15.88 -4.78
N SER A 358 20.39 15.65 -4.61
CA SER A 358 19.82 14.91 -3.49
C SER A 358 18.91 13.77 -3.96
N TYR A 359 19.21 12.54 -3.53
CA TYR A 359 18.47 11.30 -3.79
C TYR A 359 17.03 11.27 -3.23
N LEU A 360 16.39 12.41 -2.97
CA LEU A 360 15.19 12.55 -2.14
C LEU A 360 13.91 13.00 -2.87
N LYS A 361 13.97 13.52 -4.11
CA LYS A 361 12.77 14.04 -4.83
C LYS A 361 12.68 13.56 -6.29
N ARG A 362 11.48 13.20 -6.75
CA ARG A 362 11.21 12.41 -7.98
C ARG A 362 10.09 13.01 -8.85
N PRO A 363 10.29 13.22 -10.16
CA PRO A 363 9.24 13.72 -11.06
C PRO A 363 8.50 12.59 -11.81
N ILE A 364 7.33 12.89 -12.35
CA ILE A 364 6.63 12.08 -13.37
C ILE A 364 6.67 12.86 -14.67
N SER A 365 7.04 12.22 -15.79
CA SER A 365 7.15 12.86 -17.10
C SER A 365 5.89 12.70 -17.96
N VAL A 366 5.78 13.50 -19.02
CA VAL A 366 4.72 13.37 -20.04
C VAL A 366 4.76 11.99 -20.72
N GLY A 367 5.96 11.43 -20.93
CA GLY A 367 6.16 10.09 -21.48
C GLY A 367 5.70 8.99 -20.52
N ALA A 368 5.99 9.13 -19.23
CA ALA A 368 5.44 8.21 -18.22
C ALA A 368 3.91 8.31 -18.14
N ALA A 369 3.35 9.52 -18.21
CA ALA A 369 1.90 9.72 -18.30
C ALA A 369 1.30 9.03 -19.52
N TYR A 370 2.00 9.07 -20.67
CA TYR A 370 1.58 8.37 -21.88
C TYR A 370 1.62 6.85 -21.71
N LEU A 371 2.67 6.29 -21.08
CA LEU A 371 2.71 4.85 -20.75
C LEU A 371 1.56 4.44 -19.82
N ILE A 372 1.26 5.23 -18.80
CA ILE A 372 0.11 5.01 -17.90
C ILE A 372 -1.21 5.00 -18.70
N ALA A 373 -1.39 5.94 -19.63
CA ALA A 373 -2.57 5.98 -20.49
C ALA A 373 -2.70 4.71 -21.36
N LEU A 374 -1.60 4.23 -21.94
CA LEU A 374 -1.56 2.98 -22.71
C LEU A 374 -1.95 1.77 -21.84
N MET A 375 -1.42 1.68 -20.61
CA MET A 375 -1.80 0.61 -19.67
C MET A 375 -3.29 0.63 -19.31
N ALA A 376 -3.84 1.81 -19.05
CA ALA A 376 -5.25 1.97 -18.71
C ALA A 376 -6.16 1.63 -19.90
N HIS A 377 -5.80 2.05 -21.11
CA HIS A 377 -6.57 1.76 -22.32
C HIS A 377 -6.53 0.26 -22.69
N GLN A 378 -5.35 -0.35 -22.61
CA GLN A 378 -5.17 -1.80 -22.81
C GLN A 378 -6.00 -2.63 -21.81
N LYS A 379 -6.17 -2.17 -20.56
CA LYS A 379 -7.01 -2.84 -19.56
C LYS A 379 -8.49 -2.93 -19.99
N HIS A 380 -9.03 -1.92 -20.67
CA HIS A 380 -10.44 -1.86 -21.06
C HIS A 380 -10.72 -2.44 -22.45
N PHE A 381 -9.80 -2.25 -23.40
CA PHE A 381 -10.04 -2.57 -24.81
C PHE A 381 -9.10 -3.63 -25.38
N GLU A 382 -8.13 -4.11 -24.61
CA GLU A 382 -7.08 -5.05 -25.05
C GLU A 382 -6.33 -4.58 -26.31
N ASN A 383 -6.36 -3.27 -26.59
CA ASN A 383 -5.87 -2.69 -27.83
C ASN A 383 -5.48 -1.22 -27.66
N VAL A 384 -4.19 -0.91 -27.71
CA VAL A 384 -3.68 0.47 -27.64
C VAL A 384 -3.69 1.24 -28.97
N ALA A 385 -4.13 0.63 -30.08
CA ALA A 385 -4.09 1.27 -31.41
C ALA A 385 -4.72 2.67 -31.46
N PRO A 386 -5.83 2.99 -30.76
CA PRO A 386 -6.37 4.35 -30.73
C PRO A 386 -5.40 5.41 -30.20
N LEU A 387 -4.50 5.02 -29.29
CA LEU A 387 -3.48 5.89 -28.72
C LEU A 387 -2.19 5.92 -29.57
N THR A 388 -1.91 4.87 -30.33
CA THR A 388 -0.64 4.74 -31.08
C THR A 388 -0.74 4.97 -32.58
N LYS A 389 -1.95 4.98 -33.17
CA LYS A 389 -2.16 5.05 -34.63
C LYS A 389 -1.50 6.27 -35.29
N GLU A 390 -1.55 7.42 -34.63
CA GLU A 390 -0.97 8.67 -35.11
C GLU A 390 0.50 8.85 -34.69
N ILE A 391 1.02 7.96 -33.85
CA ILE A 391 2.40 7.92 -33.36
C ILE A 391 3.08 6.68 -33.96
N THR A 392 3.38 6.76 -35.26
CA THR A 392 4.00 5.66 -36.02
C THR A 392 5.38 5.29 -35.49
N THR A 393 6.18 6.28 -35.06
CA THR A 393 7.43 6.09 -34.34
C THR A 393 7.47 7.02 -33.12
N TRP A 394 8.11 6.55 -32.04
CA TRP A 394 8.33 7.41 -30.86
C TRP A 394 9.58 8.30 -31.03
N ALA A 395 10.37 8.06 -32.08
CA ALA A 395 11.61 8.77 -32.45
C ALA A 395 11.44 10.29 -32.49
N GLU A 396 10.35 10.76 -33.11
CA GLU A 396 10.14 12.18 -33.40
C GLU A 396 9.89 13.04 -32.16
N ARG A 397 9.85 12.43 -30.97
CA ARG A 397 9.41 13.04 -29.71
C ARG A 397 10.49 12.92 -28.62
N PRO A 398 11.71 13.43 -28.85
CA PRO A 398 12.92 13.15 -28.05
C PRO A 398 12.89 13.70 -26.62
N GLN A 399 11.88 14.47 -26.24
CA GLN A 399 11.78 15.09 -24.91
C GLN A 399 10.50 14.68 -24.18
N SER A 400 10.02 13.45 -24.35
CA SER A 400 8.91 12.92 -23.53
C SER A 400 9.21 12.91 -22.03
N THR A 401 10.45 13.15 -21.62
CA THR A 401 10.90 13.27 -20.22
C THR A 401 10.54 14.59 -19.54
N TYR A 402 9.89 15.55 -20.23
CA TYR A 402 9.42 16.79 -19.59
C TYR A 402 8.55 16.50 -18.36
N LYS A 403 8.84 17.19 -17.25
CA LYS A 403 8.19 16.99 -15.96
C LYS A 403 6.72 17.44 -16.03
N LEU A 404 5.80 16.50 -15.87
CA LEU A 404 4.37 16.73 -15.71
C LEU A 404 4.02 16.98 -14.24
N PHE A 405 4.74 16.34 -13.33
CA PHE A 405 4.70 16.63 -11.90
C PHE A 405 6.06 17.18 -11.46
N PRO A 406 6.09 18.11 -10.48
CA PRO A 406 7.33 18.56 -9.86
C PRO A 406 8.06 17.39 -9.17
N CYS A 407 9.30 17.63 -8.74
CA CYS A 407 10.02 16.64 -7.93
C CYS A 407 9.33 16.47 -6.55
N GLN A 408 8.82 15.28 -6.26
CA GLN A 408 8.06 14.94 -5.05
C GLN A 408 8.78 13.86 -4.20
N PRO A 409 8.54 13.79 -2.88
CA PRO A 409 8.96 12.65 -2.08
C PRO A 409 8.44 11.32 -2.65
N PRO A 410 9.15 10.19 -2.46
CA PRO A 410 8.81 8.91 -3.11
C PRO A 410 7.36 8.45 -2.91
N ASP A 411 6.82 8.54 -1.69
CA ASP A 411 5.45 8.14 -1.40
C ASP A 411 4.41 9.04 -2.07
N PHE A 412 4.70 10.34 -2.20
CA PHE A 412 3.85 11.27 -2.93
C PHE A 412 3.91 11.01 -4.43
N ALA A 413 5.08 10.76 -5.00
CA ALA A 413 5.24 10.42 -6.40
C ALA A 413 4.46 9.14 -6.77
N ARG A 414 4.47 8.11 -5.89
CA ARG A 414 3.65 6.89 -6.07
C ARG A 414 2.16 7.22 -6.11
N LYS A 415 1.68 8.02 -5.14
CA LYS A 415 0.27 8.43 -5.08
C LYS A 415 -0.14 9.27 -6.28
N SER A 416 0.72 10.18 -6.76
CA SER A 416 0.51 10.96 -7.99
C SER A 416 0.38 10.07 -9.21
N ALA A 417 1.25 9.07 -9.36
CA ALA A 417 1.20 8.12 -10.48
C ALA A 417 -0.06 7.25 -10.43
N MET A 418 -0.45 6.77 -9.24
CA MET A 418 -1.70 6.01 -9.06
C MET A 418 -2.93 6.85 -9.37
N ALA A 419 -2.97 8.09 -8.89
CA ALA A 419 -4.07 9.01 -9.21
C ALA A 419 -4.17 9.30 -10.71
N LEU A 420 -3.03 9.40 -11.41
CA LEU A 420 -3.00 9.55 -12.87
C LEU A 420 -3.49 8.29 -13.58
N TYR A 421 -3.14 7.09 -13.10
CA TYR A 421 -3.67 5.83 -13.61
C TYR A 421 -5.19 5.75 -13.42
N ASP A 422 -5.69 6.01 -12.22
CA ASP A 422 -7.12 6.01 -11.90
C ASP A 422 -7.90 7.01 -12.76
N PHE A 423 -7.29 8.18 -13.02
CA PHE A 423 -7.86 9.17 -13.92
C PHE A 423 -8.06 8.61 -15.32
N PHE A 424 -7.03 8.02 -15.93
CA PHE A 424 -7.16 7.40 -17.25
C PHE A 424 -8.08 6.18 -17.23
N ASP A 425 -7.99 5.34 -16.20
CA ASP A 425 -8.82 4.15 -16.04
C ASP A 425 -10.31 4.50 -16.05
N LYS A 426 -10.70 5.56 -15.34
CA LYS A 426 -12.08 6.06 -15.29
C LYS A 426 -12.47 6.94 -16.48
N LEU A 427 -11.50 7.43 -17.25
CA LEU A 427 -11.77 8.16 -18.47
C LEU A 427 -11.98 7.22 -19.67
N PHE A 428 -11.29 6.08 -19.68
CA PHE A 428 -11.38 5.05 -20.73
C PHE A 428 -12.40 3.95 -20.44
N GLU A 429 -13.03 3.94 -19.27
CA GLU A 429 -14.07 3.00 -18.90
C GLU A 429 -15.19 2.97 -19.96
N ASP A 430 -15.56 1.77 -20.41
CA ASP A 430 -16.60 1.58 -21.42
C ASP A 430 -17.98 1.97 -20.86
N ARG A 431 -18.47 3.15 -21.26
CA ARG A 431 -19.72 3.71 -20.74
C ARG A 431 -20.97 3.12 -21.37
N ASP A 432 -20.86 2.57 -22.58
CA ASP A 432 -22.00 2.14 -23.39
C ASP A 432 -22.06 0.62 -23.56
N CYS A 433 -21.14 -0.12 -22.91
CA CYS A 433 -20.98 -1.57 -23.04
C CYS A 433 -20.76 -2.03 -24.50
N GLN A 434 -20.33 -1.11 -25.38
CA GLN A 434 -20.12 -1.40 -26.81
C GLN A 434 -18.70 -1.89 -27.11
N ARG A 435 -17.82 -1.94 -26.08
CA ARG A 435 -16.39 -2.27 -26.17
C ARG A 435 -15.64 -1.46 -27.24
N LYS A 436 -16.11 -0.24 -27.51
CA LYS A 436 -15.52 0.65 -28.50
C LYS A 436 -14.81 1.80 -27.79
N SER A 437 -13.53 1.96 -28.09
CA SER A 437 -12.74 3.09 -27.59
C SER A 437 -13.39 4.42 -28.00
N GLN A 438 -13.59 5.29 -27.01
CA GLN A 438 -14.02 6.67 -27.22
C GLN A 438 -12.86 7.58 -27.65
N VAL A 439 -11.62 7.11 -27.53
CA VAL A 439 -10.43 7.78 -28.10
C VAL A 439 -10.45 7.63 -29.61
N ILE A 440 -10.38 8.76 -30.31
CA ILE A 440 -10.36 8.83 -31.78
C ILE A 440 -9.00 9.21 -32.36
N GLY A 441 -8.14 9.87 -31.58
CA GLY A 441 -6.81 10.30 -31.99
C GLY A 441 -5.92 10.63 -30.80
N THR A 442 -4.60 10.64 -31.00
CA THR A 442 -3.63 10.96 -29.95
C THR A 442 -2.37 11.55 -30.55
N VAL A 443 -2.00 12.73 -30.08
CA VAL A 443 -0.85 13.48 -30.61
C VAL A 443 0.08 13.86 -29.47
N LEU A 444 1.34 13.46 -29.57
CA LEU A 444 2.41 13.98 -28.70
C LEU A 444 3.08 15.17 -29.42
N LYS A 445 2.75 16.42 -29.12
CA LYS A 445 3.28 17.61 -29.82
C LYS A 445 4.77 17.84 -29.57
N LYS A 446 5.51 18.31 -30.59
CA LYS A 446 6.92 18.71 -30.45
C LYS A 446 7.02 19.94 -29.53
N PRO A 447 7.99 19.98 -28.59
CA PRO A 447 9.15 19.09 -28.47
C PRO A 447 8.95 17.74 -27.74
N GLY A 448 7.73 17.38 -27.32
CA GLY A 448 7.42 16.18 -26.52
C GLY A 448 6.85 16.50 -25.13
N ASN A 449 6.59 17.79 -24.86
CA ASN A 449 6.09 18.29 -23.59
C ASN A 449 4.56 18.32 -23.50
N ARG A 450 3.84 17.95 -24.56
CA ARG A 450 2.38 18.07 -24.64
C ARG A 450 1.78 16.85 -25.31
N LEU A 451 1.02 16.07 -24.54
CA LEU A 451 0.20 14.96 -25.00
C LEU A 451 -1.24 15.44 -25.14
N GLU A 452 -1.84 15.16 -26.28
CA GLU A 452 -3.23 15.44 -26.59
C GLU A 452 -3.96 14.14 -26.92
N ILE A 453 -5.06 13.85 -26.23
CA ILE A 453 -5.91 12.68 -26.47
C ILE A 453 -7.28 13.20 -26.88
N GLN A 454 -7.71 12.86 -28.10
CA GLN A 454 -8.98 13.32 -28.63
C GLN A 454 -10.06 12.26 -28.41
N PHE A 455 -11.23 12.70 -27.94
CA PHE A 455 -12.39 11.86 -27.68
C PHE A 455 -13.52 12.10 -28.70
N SER A 456 -14.40 11.11 -28.82
CA SER A 456 -15.64 11.21 -29.60
C SER A 456 -16.74 12.04 -28.93
N TRP A 457 -16.53 12.47 -27.68
CA TRP A 457 -17.47 13.26 -26.87
C TRP A 457 -16.81 14.54 -26.37
N ASN A 458 -17.62 15.57 -26.09
CA ASN A 458 -17.14 16.84 -25.55
C ASN A 458 -17.44 16.95 -24.04
N ALA A 459 -16.48 17.47 -23.25
CA ALA A 459 -16.68 17.66 -21.81
C ALA A 459 -17.78 18.67 -21.45
N SER A 460 -18.19 19.50 -22.41
CA SER A 460 -19.30 20.44 -22.28
C SER A 460 -20.66 19.83 -22.60
N ASP A 461 -20.73 18.65 -23.23
CA ASP A 461 -21.99 17.99 -23.57
C ASP A 461 -22.64 17.40 -22.29
N GLU A 462 -23.97 17.25 -22.31
CA GLU A 462 -24.71 16.56 -21.26
C GLU A 462 -24.40 15.05 -21.28
N ALA A 463 -24.32 14.43 -20.11
CA ALA A 463 -24.10 12.99 -20.02
C ALA A 463 -25.42 12.24 -20.19
N ASP A 464 -25.55 11.42 -21.24
CA ASP A 464 -26.75 10.65 -21.60
C ASP A 464 -27.31 9.78 -20.45
N ASN A 465 -26.47 9.42 -19.47
CA ASN A 465 -26.78 8.44 -18.42
C ASN A 465 -26.96 9.06 -17.02
N ARG A 466 -27.09 10.39 -16.88
CA ARG A 466 -27.26 11.05 -15.56
C ARG A 466 -28.62 11.74 -15.47
N SER A 467 -29.37 11.41 -14.42
CA SER A 467 -30.76 11.83 -14.19
C SER A 467 -31.01 13.34 -14.09
N HIS A 468 -29.98 14.19 -14.16
CA HIS A 468 -30.06 15.61 -13.80
C HIS A 468 -29.42 16.58 -14.83
N GLY A 469 -29.08 16.17 -16.05
CA GLY A 469 -28.70 17.10 -17.13
C GLY A 469 -27.44 17.95 -16.86
N GLU A 470 -26.52 17.46 -16.03
CA GLU A 470 -25.28 18.18 -15.68
C GLU A 470 -24.07 17.66 -16.47
N SER A 471 -23.28 18.58 -17.05
CA SER A 471 -22.03 18.25 -17.73
C SER A 471 -20.90 17.92 -16.75
N LEU A 472 -19.84 17.25 -17.21
CA LEU A 472 -18.67 16.95 -16.37
C LEU A 472 -18.05 18.25 -15.80
N ALA A 473 -18.00 19.31 -16.62
CA ALA A 473 -17.47 20.60 -16.24
C ALA A 473 -18.29 21.28 -15.13
N SER A 474 -19.63 21.25 -15.21
CA SER A 474 -20.49 21.90 -14.20
C SER A 474 -20.38 21.23 -12.84
N VAL A 475 -20.36 19.90 -12.80
CA VAL A 475 -20.25 19.10 -11.56
C VAL A 475 -18.92 19.36 -10.83
N LEU A 476 -17.81 19.49 -11.58
CA LEU A 476 -16.50 19.79 -10.99
C LEU A 476 -16.47 21.19 -10.38
N ILE A 477 -17.00 22.20 -11.08
CA ILE A 477 -17.07 23.58 -10.60
C ILE A 477 -17.89 23.68 -9.31
N GLN A 478 -19.05 23.03 -9.24
CA GLN A 478 -19.86 23.00 -8.03
C GLN A 478 -19.11 22.38 -6.85
N SER A 479 -18.37 21.30 -7.10
CA SER A 479 -17.65 20.54 -6.06
C SER A 479 -16.47 21.32 -5.48
N ILE A 480 -15.72 22.04 -6.33
CA ILE A 480 -14.61 22.91 -5.90
C ILE A 480 -15.12 24.10 -5.07
N ARG A 481 -16.35 24.57 -5.32
CA ARG A 481 -16.97 25.70 -4.59
C ARG A 481 -17.61 25.31 -3.26
N SER A 482 -17.67 24.01 -2.91
CA SER A 482 -18.27 23.55 -1.66
C SER A 482 -17.37 23.82 -0.45
N PRO A 483 -17.87 24.44 0.64
CA PRO A 483 -17.08 24.73 1.84
C PRO A 483 -16.77 23.50 2.71
N LYS A 484 -17.47 22.38 2.50
CA LYS A 484 -17.19 21.08 3.15
C LYS A 484 -16.72 20.11 2.07
N PHE A 485 -15.42 20.08 1.85
CA PHE A 485 -14.78 19.21 0.87
C PHE A 485 -14.33 17.92 1.57
N SER A 486 -14.89 16.77 1.18
CA SER A 486 -14.47 15.44 1.65
C SER A 486 -13.95 14.64 0.46
N ILE A 487 -12.83 13.95 0.65
CA ILE A 487 -12.11 13.22 -0.40
C ILE A 487 -12.20 11.73 -0.06
N SER A 488 -12.77 10.92 -0.96
CA SER A 488 -12.67 9.45 -0.86
C SER A 488 -11.25 9.00 -1.18
N GLU A 489 -10.71 8.05 -0.42
CA GLU A 489 -9.40 7.43 -0.70
C GLU A 489 -9.40 6.61 -2.00
N LEU A 490 -10.58 6.25 -2.51
CA LEU A 490 -10.79 5.47 -3.73
C LEU A 490 -11.42 6.33 -4.83
N ALA A 491 -10.89 6.19 -6.05
CA ALA A 491 -11.45 6.81 -7.25
C ALA A 491 -12.65 5.99 -7.77
N GLU A 492 -13.81 6.16 -7.16
CA GLU A 492 -15.03 5.43 -7.51
C GLU A 492 -15.56 5.78 -8.91
N ASN A 493 -15.34 7.02 -9.36
CA ASN A 493 -15.82 7.55 -10.65
C ASN A 493 -14.89 8.65 -11.22
N THR A 494 -15.14 9.06 -12.47
CA THR A 494 -14.35 10.10 -13.17
C THR A 494 -14.27 11.43 -12.41
N LYS A 495 -15.31 11.80 -11.64
CA LYS A 495 -15.31 13.03 -10.84
C LYS A 495 -14.31 12.92 -9.68
N SER A 496 -14.39 11.83 -8.90
CA SER A 496 -13.46 11.58 -7.80
C SER A 496 -12.01 11.44 -8.28
N SER A 497 -11.77 10.84 -9.45
CA SER A 497 -10.41 10.68 -9.99
C SER A 497 -9.80 12.01 -10.43
N ILE A 498 -10.57 12.90 -11.06
CA ILE A 498 -10.12 14.26 -11.43
C ILE A 498 -9.76 15.08 -10.19
N ILE A 499 -10.60 15.04 -9.16
CA ILE A 499 -10.37 15.75 -7.90
C ILE A 499 -9.09 15.24 -7.22
N ARG A 500 -8.96 13.92 -7.11
CA ARG A 500 -7.78 13.26 -6.53
C ARG A 500 -6.51 13.64 -7.27
N LEU A 501 -6.53 13.60 -8.60
CA LEU A 501 -5.41 14.01 -9.45
C LEU A 501 -5.05 15.49 -9.22
N GLY A 502 -6.04 16.37 -9.18
CA GLY A 502 -5.84 17.80 -8.94
C GLY A 502 -5.13 18.10 -7.62
N ILE A 503 -5.47 17.39 -6.54
CA ILE A 503 -4.81 17.54 -5.23
C ILE A 503 -3.31 17.18 -5.33
N TYR A 504 -2.99 16.04 -5.95
CA TYR A 504 -1.61 15.60 -6.09
C TYR A 504 -0.80 16.48 -7.05
N MET A 505 -1.45 17.12 -8.02
CA MET A 505 -0.82 18.15 -8.87
C MET A 505 -0.54 19.46 -8.10
N LEU A 506 -1.35 19.79 -7.08
CA LEU A 506 -1.21 21.01 -6.27
C LEU A 506 -0.25 20.86 -5.09
N ALA A 507 0.12 19.64 -4.70
CA ALA A 507 1.02 19.37 -3.58
C ALA A 507 2.50 19.54 -3.99
N ASN A 508 3.15 20.61 -3.50
CA ASN A 508 4.59 20.85 -3.60
C ASN A 508 5.12 21.55 -2.34
N GLU A 509 6.27 21.11 -1.82
CA GLU A 509 6.99 21.75 -0.70
C GLU A 509 7.62 23.10 -1.08
N ASN A 510 7.82 23.37 -2.39
CA ASN A 510 8.59 24.52 -2.89
C ASN A 510 7.78 25.58 -3.68
N GLY A 511 6.43 25.59 -3.63
CA GLY A 511 5.62 26.71 -4.15
C GLY A 511 4.48 26.36 -5.10
N PHE A 512 3.54 27.32 -5.22
CA PHE A 512 2.35 27.30 -6.06
C PHE A 512 2.71 27.37 -7.56
N MET A 513 2.09 26.50 -8.37
CA MET A 513 2.11 26.44 -9.84
C MET A 513 3.42 25.97 -10.53
N SER A 514 3.36 24.74 -11.04
CA SER A 514 4.16 24.11 -12.13
C SER A 514 5.52 23.45 -11.79
N PRO A 515 5.96 22.45 -12.59
CA PRO A 515 5.65 22.23 -14.01
C PRO A 515 4.54 21.20 -14.29
N GLY A 516 3.43 21.63 -14.92
CA GLY A 516 2.46 20.78 -15.61
C GLY A 516 0.99 21.14 -15.41
N VAL A 517 0.16 21.00 -16.46
CA VAL A 517 -1.31 21.13 -16.39
C VAL A 517 -2.01 20.01 -17.17
N ILE A 518 -3.12 19.52 -16.61
CA ILE A 518 -4.03 18.55 -17.22
C ILE A 518 -5.40 19.22 -17.30
N TYR A 519 -5.97 19.35 -18.49
CA TYR A 519 -7.27 19.99 -18.69
C TYR A 519 -8.00 19.45 -19.92
N MET A 520 -9.31 19.67 -19.97
CA MET A 520 -10.14 19.40 -21.14
C MET A 520 -10.37 20.69 -21.94
N GLU A 521 -10.21 20.62 -23.25
CA GLU A 521 -10.54 21.67 -24.22
C GLU A 521 -11.55 21.09 -25.22
N GLY A 522 -12.84 21.19 -24.90
CA GLY A 522 -13.89 20.54 -25.66
C GLY A 522 -13.79 19.01 -25.59
N ASN A 523 -13.52 18.37 -26.73
CA ASN A 523 -13.29 16.93 -26.84
C ASN A 523 -11.80 16.53 -26.75
N LEU A 524 -10.91 17.46 -26.40
CA LEU A 524 -9.48 17.24 -26.32
C LEU A 524 -9.01 17.22 -24.87
N LEU A 525 -8.44 16.12 -24.41
CA LEU A 525 -7.67 16.08 -23.17
C LEU A 525 -6.24 16.56 -23.46
N VAL A 526 -5.80 17.61 -22.80
CA VAL A 526 -4.46 18.16 -22.92
C VAL A 526 -3.68 17.91 -21.64
N ILE A 527 -2.53 17.27 -21.78
CA ILE A 527 -1.55 17.00 -20.72
C ILE A 527 -0.26 17.67 -21.15
N THR A 528 0.10 18.77 -20.51
CA THR A 528 1.28 19.53 -20.91
C THR A 528 2.17 19.84 -19.73
N SER A 529 3.46 19.64 -19.89
CA SER A 529 4.47 20.25 -19.03
C SER A 529 4.57 21.73 -19.37
N VAL A 530 4.45 22.59 -18.36
CA VAL A 530 4.69 24.03 -18.48
C VAL A 530 6.13 24.23 -18.03
N LYS A 531 7.00 24.65 -18.96
CA LYS A 531 8.45 24.75 -18.78
C LYS A 531 8.87 25.45 -17.49
#